data_AF-Q9TUP0-F1
#
_entry.id   AF-Q9TUP0-F1
#
_cell.length_a   1.000
_cell.length_b   1.000
_cell.length_c   1.000
_cell.angle_alpha   90.00
_cell.angle_beta   90.00
_cell.angle_gamma   90.00
#
_symmetry.space_group_name_H-M   'P 1'
#
loop_
_entity.id
_entity.type
_entity.pdbx_description
1 polymer ?
#
loop_
_entity_poly.entity_id
_entity_poly.type
_entity_poly.pdbx_seq_one_letter_code
_entity_poly.pdbx_strand_id
1 'polypeptide(L)'
;GWIKGVLVRCMLNIWGVMLFIRLSWIVGQAGIGLSVVVIIMATVVTTITGLSTSAIATNGFVRGGGAYYLISRSLGPEFGGAIGLIFAFANAVAVAMYVVGFAETVVELLKEHSILMIDEINDIRIIGAITVVILLGISVAGMEWESKAQIVLLVILLLAIADFVIGTFISLESKKPKGFFG
;
A
#
# COMPACT_ATOMS: atom_id res chain seq x y z
N GLY A 1 7.93 20.97 3.91
CA GLY A 1 7.00 21.46 2.87
C GLY A 1 6.04 20.37 2.46
N TRP A 2 4.89 20.73 1.87
CA TRP A 2 3.79 19.80 1.56
C TRP A 2 4.17 18.64 0.63
N ILE A 3 5.11 18.85 -0.30
CA ILE A 3 5.58 17.80 -1.24
C ILE A 3 6.27 16.66 -0.48
N LYS A 4 7.38 16.94 0.22
CA LYS A 4 8.11 15.91 0.97
C LYS A 4 7.33 15.37 2.17
N GLY A 5 6.54 16.22 2.83
CA GLY A 5 5.88 15.88 4.09
C GLY A 5 4.53 15.19 3.94
N VAL A 6 3.78 15.47 2.87
CA VAL A 6 2.40 14.97 2.71
C VAL A 6 2.27 14.20 1.41
N LEU A 7 2.58 14.79 0.26
CA LEU A 7 2.37 14.15 -1.04
C LEU A 7 3.15 12.83 -1.14
N VAL A 8 4.46 12.85 -0.84
CA VAL A 8 5.30 11.65 -0.89
C VAL A 8 4.86 10.58 0.13
N ARG A 9 4.29 10.98 1.27
CA ARG A 9 3.74 10.05 2.28
C ARG A 9 2.45 9.40 1.81
N CYS A 10 1.54 10.18 1.25
CA CYS A 10 0.29 9.67 0.71
C CYS A 10 0.53 8.74 -0.48
N MET A 11 1.41 9.10 -1.41
CA MET A 11 1.71 8.27 -2.58
C MET A 11 2.24 6.89 -2.20
N LEU A 12 3.19 6.81 -1.26
CA LEU A 12 3.75 5.54 -0.82
C LEU A 12 2.78 4.68 0.01
N ASN A 13 1.83 5.30 0.70
CA ASN A 13 0.81 4.55 1.44
C ASN A 13 -0.26 3.98 0.48
N ILE A 14 -0.64 4.73 -0.55
CA ILE A 14 -1.62 4.28 -1.55
C ILE A 14 -1.00 3.22 -2.47
N TRP A 15 0.22 3.44 -2.95
CA TRP A 15 0.90 2.54 -3.87
C TRP A 15 1.61 1.42 -3.11
N GLY A 16 0.86 0.37 -2.78
CA GLY A 16 1.37 -0.81 -2.10
C GLY A 16 1.67 -1.99 -3.04
N VAL A 17 2.16 -3.07 -2.45
CA VAL A 17 2.44 -4.37 -3.09
C VAL A 17 1.24 -4.90 -3.90
N MET A 18 0.02 -4.62 -3.43
CA MET A 18 -1.20 -5.02 -4.13
C MET A 18 -1.33 -4.45 -5.55
N LEU A 19 -0.72 -3.31 -5.85
CA LEU A 19 -0.77 -2.74 -7.20
C LEU A 19 -0.12 -3.70 -8.22
N PHE A 20 1.00 -4.32 -7.89
CA PHE A 20 1.71 -5.21 -8.81
C PHE A 20 1.10 -6.62 -8.85
N ILE A 21 0.69 -7.15 -7.69
CA ILE A 21 0.24 -8.55 -7.60
C ILE A 21 -1.25 -8.70 -7.93
N ARG A 22 -2.09 -7.78 -7.45
CA ARG A 22 -3.55 -7.96 -7.48
C ARG A 22 -4.21 -7.24 -8.65
N LEU A 23 -3.63 -6.16 -9.18
CA LEU A 23 -4.25 -5.42 -10.28
C LEU A 23 -4.37 -6.26 -11.56
N SER A 24 -3.33 -7.02 -11.90
CA SER A 24 -3.33 -7.95 -13.04
C SER A 24 -4.43 -9.01 -12.90
N TRP A 25 -4.60 -9.57 -11.70
CA TRP A 25 -5.65 -10.53 -11.40
C TRP A 25 -7.06 -9.93 -11.47
N ILE A 26 -7.28 -8.73 -10.93
CA ILE A 26 -8.56 -8.01 -11.01
C ILE A 26 -8.96 -7.79 -12.48
N VAL A 27 -8.02 -7.30 -13.30
CA VAL A 27 -8.24 -7.10 -14.74
C VAL A 27 -8.48 -8.43 -15.45
N GLY A 28 -7.80 -9.51 -15.05
CA GLY A 28 -7.99 -10.84 -15.59
C GLY A 28 -9.36 -11.46 -15.28
N GLN A 29 -9.92 -11.23 -14.10
CA GLN A 29 -11.22 -11.80 -13.69
C GLN A 29 -12.41 -10.95 -14.13
N ALA A 30 -12.35 -9.63 -13.93
CA ALA A 30 -13.47 -8.73 -14.23
C ALA A 30 -13.44 -8.20 -15.68
N GLY A 31 -12.30 -8.32 -16.37
CA GLY A 31 -12.06 -7.67 -17.65
C GLY A 31 -11.78 -6.17 -17.51
N ILE A 32 -11.31 -5.56 -18.59
CA ILE A 32 -10.85 -4.16 -18.59
C ILE A 32 -11.99 -3.19 -18.24
N GLY A 33 -13.18 -3.37 -18.83
CA GLY A 33 -14.32 -2.46 -18.64
C GLY A 33 -14.79 -2.38 -17.19
N LEU A 34 -15.06 -3.53 -16.55
CA LEU A 34 -15.51 -3.55 -15.16
C LEU A 34 -14.41 -3.14 -14.19
N SER A 35 -13.14 -3.48 -14.47
CA SER A 35 -12.01 -3.05 -13.63
C SER A 35 -11.88 -1.53 -13.57
N VAL A 36 -12.09 -0.85 -14.71
CA VAL A 36 -12.09 0.63 -14.75
C VAL A 36 -13.24 1.19 -13.90
N VAL A 37 -14.44 0.60 -13.96
CA VAL A 37 -15.58 1.03 -13.13
C VAL A 37 -15.28 0.87 -11.64
N VAL A 38 -14.66 -0.25 -11.23
CA VAL A 38 -14.23 -0.47 -9.83
C VAL A 38 -13.24 0.60 -9.38
N ILE A 39 -12.24 0.91 -10.21
CA ILE A 39 -11.24 1.95 -9.91
C ILE A 39 -11.90 3.33 -9.78
N ILE A 40 -12.83 3.67 -10.69
CA ILE A 40 -13.56 4.95 -10.63
C ILE A 40 -14.38 5.03 -9.33
N MET A 41 -15.11 3.97 -8.97
CA MET A 41 -15.91 3.95 -7.74
C MET A 41 -15.03 4.14 -6.49
N ALA A 42 -13.90 3.43 -6.41
CA ALA A 42 -12.93 3.60 -5.33
C ALA A 42 -12.35 5.02 -5.28
N THR A 43 -12.09 5.62 -6.45
CA THR A 43 -11.58 7.00 -6.57
C THR A 43 -12.60 8.02 -6.09
N VAL A 44 -13.89 7.83 -6.41
CA VAL A 44 -14.97 8.71 -5.93
C VAL A 44 -15.07 8.68 -4.41
N VAL A 45 -15.10 7.49 -3.80
CA VAL A 45 -15.18 7.33 -2.35
C VAL A 45 -13.98 7.97 -1.64
N THR A 46 -12.76 7.73 -2.14
CA THR A 46 -11.54 8.31 -1.55
C THR A 46 -11.47 9.83 -1.76
N THR A 47 -11.94 10.35 -2.90
CA THR A 47 -11.99 11.79 -3.17
C THR A 47 -12.96 12.51 -2.24
N ILE A 48 -14.19 11.97 -2.06
CA ILE A 48 -15.17 12.54 -1.12
C ILE A 48 -14.60 12.55 0.31
N THR A 49 -13.96 11.46 0.72
CA THR A 49 -13.32 11.36 2.04
C THR A 49 -12.16 12.36 2.18
N GLY A 50 -11.37 12.56 1.12
CA GLY A 50 -10.28 13.53 1.07
C GLY A 50 -10.76 14.97 1.16
N LEU A 51 -11.87 15.32 0.50
CA LEU A 51 -12.50 16.64 0.61
C LEU A 51 -13.03 16.89 2.02
N SER A 52 -13.70 15.91 2.64
CA SER A 52 -14.15 15.99 4.04
C SER A 52 -12.99 16.17 5.02
N THR A 53 -11.90 15.43 4.83
CA THR A 53 -10.69 15.57 5.66
C THR A 53 -10.03 16.94 5.46
N SER A 54 -10.04 17.46 4.24
CA SER A 54 -9.53 18.81 3.94
C SER A 54 -10.35 19.88 4.66
N ALA A 55 -11.68 19.77 4.65
CA ALA A 55 -12.56 20.68 5.38
C ALA A 55 -12.27 20.65 6.89
N ILE A 56 -12.08 19.47 7.48
CA ILE A 56 -11.69 19.29 8.88
C ILE A 56 -10.33 19.95 9.18
N ALA A 57 -9.33 19.73 8.30
CA ALA A 57 -7.99 20.27 8.47
C ALA A 57 -7.93 21.81 8.35
N THR A 58 -8.87 22.42 7.60
CA THR A 58 -8.99 23.88 7.48
C THR A 58 -9.84 24.52 8.57
N ASN A 59 -10.53 23.74 9.40
CA ASN A 59 -11.43 24.25 10.43
C ASN A 59 -10.74 24.33 11.79
N GLY A 60 -10.30 25.55 12.17
CA GLY A 60 -9.73 25.85 13.50
C GLY A 60 -8.21 26.04 13.53
N PHE A 61 -7.68 26.27 14.73
CA PHE A 61 -6.23 26.46 14.94
C PHE A 61 -5.52 25.10 14.98
N VAL A 62 -4.85 24.76 13.87
CA VAL A 62 -3.97 23.59 13.76
C VAL A 62 -2.70 23.82 14.58
N ARG A 63 -2.78 23.55 15.89
CA ARG A 63 -1.58 23.32 16.71
C ARG A 63 -1.02 21.93 16.37
N GLY A 64 0.30 21.75 16.45
CA GLY A 64 1.05 20.60 15.93
C GLY A 64 0.68 19.22 16.52
N GLY A 65 -0.51 18.71 16.18
CA GLY A 65 -1.00 17.37 16.48
C GLY A 65 -1.25 16.56 15.21
N GLY A 66 -1.37 15.24 15.36
CA GLY A 66 -1.65 14.30 14.26
C GLY A 66 -3.13 14.20 13.90
N ALA A 67 -3.48 13.20 13.08
CA ALA A 67 -4.84 12.99 12.55
C ALA A 67 -5.92 12.91 13.64
N TYR A 68 -5.68 12.14 14.71
CA TYR A 68 -6.63 12.02 15.83
C TYR A 68 -6.89 13.36 16.54
N TYR A 69 -5.85 14.18 16.72
CA TYR A 69 -5.96 15.48 17.37
C TYR A 69 -6.80 16.46 16.55
N LEU A 70 -6.66 16.43 15.21
CA LEU A 70 -7.47 17.25 14.31
C LEU A 70 -8.96 16.84 14.34
N ILE A 71 -9.23 15.53 14.26
CA ILE A 71 -10.60 15.01 14.21
C ILE A 71 -11.33 15.27 15.53
N SER A 72 -10.70 14.94 16.67
CA SER A 72 -11.32 15.11 17.99
C SER A 72 -11.61 16.57 18.35
N ARG A 73 -10.83 17.53 17.83
CA ARG A 73 -11.10 18.96 18.02
C ARG A 73 -12.22 19.49 17.15
N SER A 74 -12.30 19.06 15.89
CA SER A 74 -13.30 19.61 14.95
C SER A 74 -14.66 18.92 15.07
N LEU A 75 -14.70 17.63 15.45
CA LEU A 75 -15.93 16.84 15.54
C LEU A 75 -16.37 16.50 16.98
N GLY A 76 -15.52 16.82 17.97
CA GLY A 76 -15.77 16.49 19.38
C GLY A 76 -15.20 15.12 19.81
N PRO A 77 -15.10 14.88 21.13
CA PRO A 77 -14.42 13.72 21.69
C PRO A 77 -15.11 12.38 21.40
N GLU A 78 -16.44 12.35 21.30
CA GLU A 78 -17.22 11.13 21.03
C GLU A 78 -16.95 10.61 19.61
N PHE A 79 -17.09 11.48 18.60
CA PHE A 79 -16.80 11.14 17.20
C PHE A 79 -15.30 10.92 16.97
N GLY A 80 -14.44 11.73 17.59
CA GLY A 80 -12.98 11.58 17.51
C GLY A 80 -12.51 10.24 18.06
N GLY A 81 -13.02 9.80 19.21
CA GLY A 81 -12.70 8.53 19.84
C GLY A 81 -13.09 7.32 18.97
N ALA A 82 -14.33 7.29 18.48
CA ALA A 82 -14.82 6.20 17.65
C ALA A 82 -14.06 6.07 16.32
N ILE A 83 -13.88 7.19 15.60
CA ILE A 83 -13.14 7.21 14.34
C ILE A 83 -11.67 6.83 14.56
N GLY A 84 -11.06 7.35 15.64
CA GLY A 84 -9.67 7.05 15.99
C GLY A 84 -9.42 5.57 16.25
N LEU A 85 -10.32 4.91 16.99
CA LEU A 85 -10.18 3.48 17.32
C LEU A 85 -10.33 2.59 16.08
N ILE A 86 -11.33 2.87 15.22
CA ILE A 86 -11.53 2.14 13.97
C ILE A 86 -10.33 2.36 13.04
N PHE A 87 -9.84 3.59 12.92
CA PHE A 87 -8.69 3.92 12.08
C PHE A 87 -7.39 3.25 12.57
N ALA A 88 -7.15 3.20 13.88
CA ALA A 88 -6.00 2.50 14.46
C ALA A 88 -6.06 1.00 14.17
N PHE A 89 -7.23 0.38 14.36
CA PHE A 89 -7.44 -1.04 14.05
C PHE A 89 -7.27 -1.34 12.55
N ALA A 90 -7.81 -0.48 11.68
CA ALA A 90 -7.67 -0.60 10.23
C ALA A 90 -6.19 -0.57 9.80
N ASN A 91 -5.39 0.35 10.37
CA ASN A 91 -3.95 0.40 10.08
C ASN A 91 -3.22 -0.85 10.62
N ALA A 92 -3.60 -1.38 11.78
CA ALA A 92 -3.00 -2.61 12.31
C ALA A 92 -3.26 -3.82 11.38
N VAL A 93 -4.48 -3.96 10.87
CA VAL A 93 -4.83 -5.00 9.89
C VAL A 93 -4.14 -4.77 8.55
N ALA A 94 -4.00 -3.51 8.12
CA ALA A 94 -3.29 -3.17 6.88
C ALA A 94 -1.81 -3.58 6.93
N VAL A 95 -1.12 -3.41 8.07
CA VAL A 95 0.26 -3.89 8.25
C VAL A 95 0.34 -5.40 8.02
N ALA A 96 -0.57 -6.18 8.59
CA ALA A 96 -0.60 -7.63 8.35
C ALA A 96 -0.79 -7.95 6.86
N MET A 97 -1.69 -7.24 6.18
CA MET A 97 -1.94 -7.43 4.75
C MET A 97 -0.71 -7.14 3.88
N TYR A 98 0.01 -6.04 4.15
CA TYR A 98 1.22 -5.71 3.38
C TYR A 98 2.34 -6.72 3.61
N VAL A 99 2.50 -7.22 4.84
CA VAL A 99 3.53 -8.21 5.17
C VAL A 99 3.22 -9.56 4.55
N VAL A 100 1.95 -9.98 4.54
CA VAL A 100 1.53 -11.20 3.84
C VAL A 100 1.77 -11.09 2.34
N GLY A 101 1.42 -9.95 1.72
CA GLY A 101 1.69 -9.72 0.29
C GLY A 101 3.18 -9.78 -0.04
N PHE A 102 4.04 -9.23 0.81
CA PHE A 102 5.50 -9.35 0.67
C PHE A 102 5.97 -10.81 0.82
N ALA A 103 5.48 -11.53 1.84
CA ALA A 103 5.85 -12.92 2.06
C ALA A 103 5.43 -13.83 0.90
N GLU A 104 4.25 -13.62 0.30
CA GLU A 104 3.81 -14.31 -0.92
C GLU A 104 4.84 -14.13 -2.05
N THR A 105 5.27 -12.89 -2.33
CA THR A 105 6.26 -12.62 -3.39
C THR A 105 7.61 -13.27 -3.11
N VAL A 106 8.07 -13.24 -1.85
CA VAL A 106 9.35 -13.87 -1.48
C VAL A 106 9.29 -15.38 -1.67
N VAL A 107 8.20 -16.03 -1.23
CA VAL A 107 8.04 -17.49 -1.40
C VAL A 107 7.96 -17.87 -2.88
N GLU A 108 7.28 -17.08 -3.70
CA GLU A 108 7.20 -17.31 -5.15
C GLU A 108 8.60 -17.25 -5.80
N LEU A 109 9.43 -16.29 -5.43
CA LEU A 109 10.83 -16.18 -5.91
C LEU A 109 11.72 -17.33 -5.41
N LEU A 110 11.52 -17.80 -4.18
CA LEU A 110 12.23 -18.96 -3.63
C LEU A 110 11.87 -20.26 -4.36
N LYS A 111 10.59 -20.40 -4.73
CA LYS A 111 10.07 -21.54 -5.48
C LYS A 111 10.68 -21.62 -6.88
N GLU A 112 10.85 -20.49 -7.56
CA GLU A 112 11.53 -20.44 -8.87
C GLU A 112 12.98 -20.95 -8.80
N HIS A 113 13.65 -20.78 -7.67
CA HIS A 113 15.04 -21.25 -7.45
C HIS A 113 15.11 -22.65 -6.82
N SER A 114 13.99 -23.36 -6.68
CA SER A 114 13.88 -24.71 -6.08
C SER A 114 14.33 -24.82 -4.63
N ILE A 115 14.32 -23.72 -3.88
CA ILE A 115 14.66 -23.68 -2.45
C ILE A 115 13.35 -23.59 -1.66
N LEU A 116 12.59 -24.69 -1.61
CA LEU A 116 11.41 -24.79 -0.75
C LEU A 116 11.84 -25.32 0.62
N MET A 117 11.41 -24.67 1.71
CA MET A 117 11.80 -25.07 3.06
C MET A 117 10.90 -26.18 3.59
N ILE A 118 9.57 -26.01 3.53
CA ILE A 118 8.61 -26.99 4.06
C ILE A 118 7.39 -27.12 3.15
N ASP A 119 6.55 -26.08 3.10
CA ASP A 119 5.29 -26.04 2.35
C ASP A 119 4.90 -24.58 2.09
N GLU A 120 4.27 -24.30 0.96
CA GLU A 120 4.05 -22.93 0.45
C GLU A 120 3.28 -22.06 1.46
N ILE A 121 2.23 -22.61 2.08
CA ILE A 121 1.41 -21.88 3.05
C ILE A 121 2.17 -21.64 4.36
N ASN A 122 2.98 -22.61 4.80
CA ASN A 122 3.71 -22.49 6.05
C ASN A 122 4.92 -21.55 5.89
N ASP A 123 5.57 -21.57 4.73
CA ASP A 123 6.69 -20.70 4.40
C ASP A 123 6.25 -19.23 4.35
N ILE A 124 5.05 -18.93 3.81
CA ILE A 124 4.45 -17.57 3.87
C ILE A 124 4.26 -17.11 5.32
N ARG A 125 3.80 -17.99 6.22
CA ARG A 125 3.58 -17.65 7.64
C ARG A 125 4.89 -17.40 8.37
N ILE A 126 5.91 -18.23 8.12
CA ILE A 126 7.23 -18.11 8.74
C ILE A 126 7.90 -16.80 8.30
N ILE A 127 7.97 -16.56 6.98
CA ILE A 127 8.57 -15.35 6.41
C ILE A 127 7.79 -14.10 6.86
N GLY A 128 6.46 -14.17 6.87
CA GLY A 128 5.61 -13.10 7.37
C GLY A 128 5.88 -12.79 8.84
N ALA A 129 5.94 -13.80 9.72
CA ALA A 129 6.21 -13.61 11.15
C ALA A 129 7.60 -12.99 11.41
N ILE A 130 8.64 -13.48 10.73
CA ILE A 130 9.99 -12.93 10.82
C ILE A 130 9.99 -11.47 10.35
N THR A 131 9.34 -11.17 9.23
CA THR A 131 9.27 -9.82 8.66
C THR A 131 8.54 -8.85 9.61
N VAL A 132 7.42 -9.24 10.24
CA VAL A 132 6.73 -8.39 11.22
C VAL A 132 7.64 -8.06 12.40
N VAL A 133 8.37 -9.05 12.94
CA VAL A 133 9.27 -8.84 14.09
C VAL A 133 10.41 -7.88 13.72
N ILE A 134 10.99 -8.03 12.52
CA ILE A 134 12.03 -7.11 12.02
C ILE A 134 11.47 -5.70 11.84
N LEU A 135 10.30 -5.54 11.22
CA LEU A 135 9.64 -4.25 11.04
C LEU A 135 9.29 -3.59 12.37
N LEU A 136 8.87 -4.37 13.37
CA LEU A 136 8.65 -3.89 14.73
C LEU A 136 9.95 -3.37 15.34
N GLY A 137 11.06 -4.11 15.19
CA GLY A 137 12.39 -3.67 15.62
C GLY A 137 12.82 -2.35 14.97
N ILE A 138 12.62 -2.22 13.66
CA ILE A 138 12.95 -1.00 12.89
C ILE A 138 12.11 0.19 13.37
N SER A 139 10.81 -0.01 13.57
CA SER A 139 9.91 1.08 14.00
C SER A 139 10.22 1.57 15.42
N VAL A 140 10.71 0.72 16.31
CA VAL A 140 11.14 1.10 17.67
C VAL A 140 12.52 1.74 17.68
N ALA A 141 13.45 1.31 16.82
CA ALA A 141 14.85 1.73 16.85
C ALA A 141 15.12 3.13 16.25
N GLY A 142 14.29 3.64 15.33
CA GLY A 142 14.45 5.03 14.87
C GLY A 142 13.61 5.48 13.67
N MET A 143 12.65 6.38 13.90
CA MET A 143 11.84 7.03 12.86
C MET A 143 12.59 8.07 12.02
N GLU A 144 13.76 8.55 12.47
CA GLU A 144 14.52 9.55 11.72
C GLU A 144 15.06 9.01 10.39
N TRP A 145 15.47 7.73 10.39
CA TRP A 145 16.00 7.04 9.21
C TRP A 145 14.89 6.74 8.20
N GLU A 146 13.70 6.39 8.69
CA GLU A 146 12.50 6.14 7.88
C GLU A 146 12.18 7.33 6.96
N SER A 147 12.23 8.55 7.50
CA SER A 147 11.91 9.77 6.74
C SER A 147 12.83 9.98 5.53
N LYS A 148 14.09 9.54 5.60
CA LYS A 148 15.05 9.60 4.50
C LYS A 148 14.87 8.43 3.54
N ALA A 149 14.65 7.23 4.07
CA ALA A 149 14.41 6.02 3.29
C ALA A 149 13.17 6.16 2.40
N GLN A 150 12.15 6.89 2.86
CA GLN A 150 10.92 7.16 2.12
C GLN A 150 11.18 7.73 0.72
N ILE A 151 12.10 8.69 0.58
CA ILE A 151 12.41 9.28 -0.74
C ILE A 151 13.08 8.25 -1.65
N VAL A 152 13.97 7.42 -1.10
CA VAL A 152 14.63 6.34 -1.86
C VAL A 152 13.61 5.31 -2.33
N LEU A 153 12.69 4.89 -1.45
CA LEU A 153 11.61 3.96 -1.78
C LEU A 153 10.71 4.50 -2.89
N LEU A 154 10.39 5.80 -2.88
CA LEU A 154 9.61 6.42 -3.95
C LEU A 154 10.33 6.34 -5.31
N VAL A 155 11.64 6.60 -5.34
CA VAL A 155 12.42 6.54 -6.58
C VAL A 155 12.43 5.11 -7.14
N ILE A 156 12.64 4.12 -6.28
CA ILE A 156 12.60 2.70 -6.68
C ILE A 156 11.21 2.33 -7.23
N LEU A 157 10.15 2.77 -6.55
CA LEU A 157 8.78 2.50 -6.98
C LEU A 157 8.45 3.15 -8.35
N LEU A 158 8.85 4.40 -8.56
CA LEU A 158 8.66 5.08 -9.84
C LEU A 158 9.46 4.40 -10.96
N LEU A 159 10.68 3.96 -10.67
CA LEU A 159 11.48 3.17 -11.62
C LEU A 159 10.79 1.84 -11.95
N ALA A 160 10.23 1.13 -10.97
CA ALA A 160 9.49 -0.11 -11.20
C ALA A 160 8.25 0.10 -12.07
N ILE A 161 7.50 1.18 -11.85
CA ILE A 161 6.35 1.54 -12.69
C ILE A 161 6.80 1.89 -14.11
N ALA A 162 7.89 2.67 -14.26
CA ALA A 162 8.43 3.03 -15.56
C ALA A 162 8.92 1.78 -16.32
N ASP A 163 9.65 0.89 -15.65
CA ASP A 163 10.12 -0.38 -16.21
C ASP A 163 8.97 -1.27 -16.68
N PHE A 164 7.90 -1.39 -15.87
CA PHE A 164 6.68 -2.10 -16.26
C PHE A 164 6.03 -1.52 -17.53
N VAL A 165 5.95 -0.19 -17.64
CA VAL A 165 5.39 0.48 -18.82
C VAL A 165 6.28 0.28 -20.04
N ILE A 166 7.61 0.45 -19.91
CA ILE A 166 8.57 0.23 -21.00
C ILE A 166 8.53 -1.23 -21.45
N GLY A 167 8.49 -2.18 -20.51
CA GLY A 167 8.37 -3.61 -20.78
C GLY A 167 7.08 -3.98 -21.53
N THR A 168 6.00 -3.21 -21.37
CA THR A 168 4.77 -3.41 -22.16
C THR A 168 4.98 -3.08 -23.66
N PHE A 169 5.88 -2.16 -23.99
CA PHE A 169 6.20 -1.80 -25.38
C PHE A 169 7.24 -2.74 -26.02
N ILE A 170 8.02 -3.48 -25.23
CA ILE A 170 9.03 -4.42 -25.71
C ILE A 170 8.47 -5.85 -25.63
N SER A 171 7.82 -6.30 -26.70
CA SER A 171 7.31 -7.67 -26.81
C SER A 171 8.45 -8.64 -27.11
N LEU A 172 8.84 -9.45 -26.13
CA LEU A 172 9.78 -10.57 -26.32
C LEU A 172 9.00 -11.81 -26.77
N GLU A 173 9.41 -12.41 -27.88
CA GLU A 173 8.75 -13.57 -28.50
C GLU A 173 8.68 -14.81 -27.58
N SER A 174 9.55 -14.87 -26.55
CA SER A 174 9.59 -15.92 -25.52
C SER A 174 8.52 -15.81 -24.43
N LYS A 175 7.79 -14.69 -24.33
CA LYS A 175 6.70 -14.47 -23.35
C LYS A 175 5.43 -13.99 -24.05
N LYS A 176 4.98 -14.72 -25.07
CA LYS A 176 3.68 -14.44 -25.71
C LYS A 176 2.58 -14.47 -24.65
N PRO A 177 1.79 -13.40 -24.49
CA PRO A 177 0.65 -13.42 -23.60
C PRO A 177 -0.33 -14.46 -24.12
N LYS A 178 -0.56 -15.54 -23.37
CA LYS A 178 -1.71 -16.41 -23.62
C LYS A 178 -2.95 -15.60 -23.27
N GLY A 179 -3.63 -15.13 -24.31
CA GLY A 179 -4.84 -14.35 -24.16
C GLY A 179 -6.00 -15.25 -23.73
N PHE A 180 -7.14 -14.65 -23.41
CA PHE A 180 -8.40 -15.36 -23.15
C PHE A 180 -8.88 -16.22 -24.35
N PHE A 181 -8.28 -16.02 -25.53
CA PHE A 181 -8.37 -16.91 -26.70
C PHE A 181 -6.96 -17.34 -27.14
N GLY A 182 -6.32 -18.26 -26.40
CA GLY A 182 -5.10 -18.99 -26.83
C GLY A 182 -3.81 -18.52 -26.19
#